data_AF-A0A3B0QRS5-F1
#
_entry.id   AF-A0A3B0QRS5-F1
#
_cell.length_a   1.000
_cell.length_b   1.000
_cell.length_c   1.000
_cell.angle_alpha   90.00
_cell.angle_beta   90.00
_cell.angle_gamma   90.00
#
_symmetry.space_group_name_H-M   'P 1'
#
loop_
_entity.id
_entity.type
_entity.pdbx_description
1 polymer ?
#
loop_
_entity_poly.entity_id
_entity_poly.type
_entity_poly.pdbx_seq_one_letter_code
_entity_poly.pdbx_strand_id
1 'polypeptide(L)'
;ASKALHFFLKSNNLSVPMEKSVLNTFSKLDDFDIISSIKNWCDHKDFVLSYLCNSIINRRLPKVQLQNDEFSETYIKNIKEKVKAKYNLKDDELAYLVFNGEVMNQAYSTQKEQINILYKNKEIRDIADASDNLSIEALSKLVKKHFICYPKNIEY
;
A
#
# COMPACT_ATOMS: atom_id res chain seq x y z
N ALA A 1 17.06 12.26 -10.12
CA ALA A 1 17.23 11.15 -9.16
C ALA A 1 18.70 11.05 -8.76
N SER A 2 18.98 10.67 -7.52
CA SER A 2 20.34 10.39 -7.08
C SER A 2 20.92 9.17 -7.78
N LYS A 3 22.26 8.99 -7.71
CA LYS A 3 22.93 7.85 -8.33
C LYS A 3 22.42 6.51 -7.79
N ALA A 4 22.16 6.43 -6.49
CA ALA A 4 21.66 5.23 -5.84
C ALA A 4 20.25 4.89 -6.32
N LEU A 5 19.32 5.86 -6.34
CA LEU A 5 17.95 5.60 -6.79
C LEU A 5 17.91 5.26 -8.28
N HIS A 6 18.71 5.96 -9.09
CA HIS A 6 18.81 5.72 -10.52
C HIS A 6 19.32 4.31 -10.86
N PHE A 7 20.21 3.75 -10.06
CA PHE A 7 20.67 2.36 -10.21
C PHE A 7 19.48 1.39 -10.16
N PHE A 8 18.58 1.54 -9.19
CA PHE A 8 17.41 0.67 -9.06
C PHE A 8 16.34 0.94 -10.12
N LEU A 9 16.10 2.20 -10.48
CA LEU A 9 15.11 2.53 -11.53
C LEU A 9 15.47 2.00 -12.92
N LYS A 10 16.77 1.87 -13.22
CA LYS A 10 17.25 1.32 -14.50
C LYS A 10 17.46 -0.18 -14.48
N SER A 11 17.45 -0.81 -13.31
CA SER A 11 17.62 -2.25 -13.21
C SER A 11 16.30 -2.92 -13.56
N ASN A 12 16.20 -3.51 -14.75
CA ASN A 12 15.01 -4.23 -15.19
C ASN A 12 14.74 -5.55 -14.44
N ASN A 13 15.63 -5.97 -13.54
CA ASN A 13 15.53 -7.25 -12.85
C ASN A 13 15.11 -7.04 -11.39
N LEU A 14 13.89 -7.48 -11.06
CA LEU A 14 13.41 -7.60 -9.67
C LEU A 14 14.14 -8.70 -8.88
N SER A 15 14.88 -9.56 -9.59
CA SER A 15 15.68 -10.66 -9.03
C SER A 15 17.18 -10.38 -9.07
N VAL A 16 17.60 -9.11 -8.94
CA VAL A 16 19.03 -8.81 -8.74
C VAL A 16 19.47 -9.54 -7.46
N PRO A 17 20.41 -10.49 -7.55
CA PRO A 17 20.94 -11.13 -6.36
C PRO A 17 21.49 -10.03 -5.43
N MET A 18 21.21 -10.13 -4.14
CA MET A 18 21.67 -9.17 -3.13
C MET A 18 23.18 -9.31 -2.88
N GLU A 19 23.95 -9.15 -3.94
CA GLU A 19 25.40 -9.09 -3.91
C GLU A 19 25.85 -7.85 -3.13
N LYS A 20 27.07 -7.91 -2.61
CA LYS A 20 27.64 -6.85 -1.78
C LYS A 20 27.60 -5.47 -2.44
N SER A 21 27.76 -5.40 -3.77
CA SER A 21 27.69 -4.15 -4.56
C SER A 21 26.28 -3.53 -4.56
N VAL A 22 25.25 -4.36 -4.66
CA VAL A 22 23.84 -3.96 -4.65
C VAL A 22 23.47 -3.49 -3.24
N LEU A 23 23.86 -4.24 -2.20
CA LEU A 23 23.65 -3.85 -0.82
C LEU A 23 24.35 -2.53 -0.46
N ASN A 24 25.58 -2.32 -0.93
CA ASN A 24 26.30 -1.04 -0.76
C ASN A 24 25.64 0.13 -1.50
N THR A 25 24.90 -0.14 -2.58
CA THR A 25 24.13 0.88 -3.28
C THR A 25 22.82 1.16 -2.54
N PHE A 26 22.15 0.12 -2.05
CA PHE A 26 20.94 0.23 -1.25
C PHE A 26 21.18 0.98 0.06
N SER A 27 22.30 0.72 0.75
CA SER A 27 22.63 1.40 2.01
C SER A 27 22.87 2.90 1.88
N LYS A 28 22.94 3.43 0.65
CA LYS A 28 23.04 4.86 0.34
C LYS A 28 21.71 5.50 -0.01
N LEU A 29 20.62 4.71 -0.06
CA LEU A 29 19.27 5.23 -0.26
C LEU A 29 18.68 5.66 1.07
N ASP A 30 18.11 6.86 1.07
CA ASP A 30 17.28 7.36 2.15
C ASP A 30 16.03 8.10 1.60
N ASP A 31 15.21 8.60 2.52
CA ASP A 31 13.98 9.32 2.17
C ASP A 31 14.24 10.59 1.35
N PHE A 32 15.41 11.23 1.47
CA PHE A 32 15.76 12.41 0.67
C PHE A 32 15.96 12.05 -0.80
N ASP A 33 16.54 10.89 -1.11
CA ASP A 33 16.68 10.42 -2.49
C ASP A 33 15.31 10.27 -3.18
N ILE A 34 14.34 9.70 -2.44
CA ILE A 34 12.97 9.49 -2.91
C ILE A 34 12.25 10.83 -3.05
N ILE A 35 12.20 11.63 -1.98
CA ILE A 35 11.44 12.89 -1.96
C ILE A 35 12.03 13.93 -2.92
N SER A 36 13.36 14.04 -3.04
CA SER A 36 13.98 14.94 -4.01
C SER A 36 13.63 14.56 -5.45
N SER A 37 13.58 13.26 -5.76
CA SER A 37 13.20 12.76 -7.07
C SER A 37 11.72 13.02 -7.36
N ILE A 38 10.83 12.73 -6.41
CA ILE A 38 9.39 13.03 -6.53
C ILE A 38 9.18 14.53 -6.76
N LYS A 39 9.85 15.41 -6.00
CA LYS A 39 9.76 16.87 -6.20
C LYS A 39 10.16 17.28 -7.62
N ASN A 40 11.27 16.74 -8.12
CA ASN A 40 11.73 17.03 -9.48
C ASN A 40 10.80 16.47 -10.56
N TRP A 41 10.11 15.36 -10.30
CA TRP A 41 9.19 14.74 -11.24
C TRP A 41 7.79 15.35 -11.26
N CYS A 42 7.47 16.27 -10.35
CA CYS A 42 6.22 17.05 -10.40
C CYS A 42 6.04 17.80 -11.73
N ASP A 43 7.12 18.23 -12.38
CA ASP A 43 7.10 18.96 -13.65
C ASP A 43 7.46 18.07 -14.87
N HIS A 44 7.45 16.74 -14.69
CA HIS A 44 7.78 15.82 -15.76
C HIS A 44 6.70 15.81 -16.86
N LYS A 45 7.09 15.62 -18.12
CA LYS A 45 6.15 15.62 -19.27
C LYS A 45 5.16 14.46 -19.26
N ASP A 46 5.57 13.35 -18.65
CA ASP A 46 4.68 12.20 -18.43
C ASP A 46 3.58 12.57 -17.43
N PHE A 47 2.33 12.50 -17.88
CA PHE A 47 1.19 12.93 -17.08
C PHE A 47 1.01 12.06 -15.83
N VAL A 48 1.12 10.73 -15.96
CA VAL A 48 0.90 9.82 -14.83
C VAL A 48 1.93 10.07 -13.74
N LEU A 49 3.21 10.13 -14.11
CA LEU A 49 4.31 10.38 -13.19
C LEU A 49 4.18 11.73 -12.50
N SER A 50 3.96 12.80 -13.28
CA SER A 50 3.83 14.16 -12.71
C SER A 50 2.59 14.30 -11.84
N TYR A 51 1.46 13.69 -12.22
CA TYR A 51 0.23 13.66 -11.42
C TYR A 51 0.44 12.97 -10.08
N LEU A 52 1.03 11.77 -10.08
CA LEU A 52 1.32 11.02 -8.86
C LEU A 52 2.30 11.77 -7.95
N CYS A 53 3.37 12.33 -8.53
CA CYS A 53 4.35 13.11 -7.78
C CYS A 53 3.73 14.36 -7.15
N ASN A 54 2.93 15.12 -7.91
CA ASN A 54 2.18 16.26 -7.39
C ASN A 54 1.18 15.86 -6.31
N SER A 55 0.58 14.67 -6.43
CA SER A 55 -0.37 14.15 -5.45
C SER A 55 0.29 13.87 -4.11
N ILE A 56 1.51 13.32 -4.13
CA ILE A 56 2.32 13.09 -2.91
C ILE A 56 2.79 14.41 -2.31
N ILE A 57 3.47 15.27 -3.09
CA ILE A 57 4.08 16.52 -2.59
C ILE A 57 3.04 17.50 -2.05
N ASN A 58 1.90 17.63 -2.74
CA ASN A 58 0.85 18.57 -2.34
C ASN A 58 -0.24 17.91 -1.50
N ARG A 59 -0.03 16.67 -1.02
CA ARG A 59 -0.98 15.89 -0.22
C ARG A 59 -2.38 15.78 -0.85
N ARG A 60 -2.46 15.74 -2.18
CA ARG A 60 -3.69 15.51 -2.96
C ARG A 60 -3.90 14.00 -3.17
N LEU A 61 -4.01 13.27 -2.07
CA LEU A 61 -4.11 11.81 -2.07
C LEU A 61 -5.40 11.32 -2.76
N PRO A 62 -5.39 10.10 -3.35
CA PRO A 62 -6.59 9.51 -3.94
C PRO A 62 -7.72 9.39 -2.91
N LYS A 63 -8.96 9.38 -3.41
CA LYS A 63 -10.12 8.97 -2.63
C LYS A 63 -10.00 7.48 -2.35
N VAL A 64 -10.26 7.09 -1.12
CA VAL A 64 -10.29 5.68 -0.69
C VAL A 64 -11.71 5.38 -0.25
N GLN A 65 -12.30 4.33 -0.79
CA GLN A 65 -13.55 3.75 -0.30
C GLN A 65 -13.27 2.36 0.24
N LEU A 66 -13.85 2.05 1.40
CA LEU A 66 -13.70 0.78 2.10
C LEU A 66 -15.09 0.21 2.40
N GLN A 67 -15.27 -1.08 2.15
CA GLN A 67 -16.50 -1.80 2.48
C GLN A 67 -16.22 -3.25 2.85
N ASN A 68 -17.23 -3.93 3.41
CA ASN A 68 -17.12 -5.34 3.81
C ASN A 68 -17.14 -6.27 2.59
N ASP A 69 -17.99 -5.96 1.61
CA ASP A 69 -18.22 -6.78 0.43
C ASP A 69 -17.39 -6.28 -0.76
N GLU A 70 -17.21 -7.10 -1.78
CA GLU A 70 -16.49 -6.70 -2.99
C GLU A 70 -17.21 -5.59 -3.75
N PHE A 71 -16.45 -4.70 -4.39
CA PHE A 71 -17.02 -3.70 -5.29
C PHE A 71 -17.49 -4.39 -6.57
N SER A 72 -18.73 -4.11 -7.02
CA SER A 72 -19.21 -4.65 -8.28
C SER A 72 -18.34 -4.25 -9.47
N GLU A 73 -18.16 -5.15 -10.43
CA GLU A 73 -17.39 -4.87 -11.65
C GLU A 73 -17.92 -3.65 -12.40
N THR A 74 -19.25 -3.47 -12.43
CA THR A 74 -19.92 -2.31 -13.02
C THR A 74 -19.51 -1.01 -12.34
N TYR A 75 -19.41 -0.99 -11.01
CA TYR A 75 -18.98 0.18 -10.26
C TYR A 75 -17.51 0.54 -10.56
N ILE A 76 -16.64 -0.47 -10.56
CA ILE A 76 -15.22 -0.29 -10.89
C ILE A 76 -15.06 0.23 -12.32
N LYS A 77 -15.79 -0.35 -13.27
CA LYS A 77 -15.77 0.05 -14.68
C LYS A 77 -16.23 1.51 -14.86
N ASN A 78 -17.32 1.91 -14.21
CA ASN A 78 -17.82 3.29 -14.26
C ASN A 78 -16.78 4.30 -13.76
N ILE A 79 -16.07 3.99 -12.66
CA ILE A 79 -15.00 4.85 -12.14
C ILE A 79 -13.84 4.94 -13.14
N LYS A 80 -13.43 3.79 -13.68
CA LYS A 80 -12.37 3.70 -14.70
C LYS A 80 -12.71 4.56 -15.92
N GLU A 81 -13.92 4.47 -16.45
CA GLU A 81 -14.38 5.27 -17.60
C GLU A 81 -14.41 6.77 -17.29
N LYS A 82 -14.91 7.17 -16.11
CA LYS A 82 -14.90 8.58 -15.68
C LYS A 82 -13.48 9.14 -15.57
N VAL A 83 -12.54 8.39 -14.99
CA VAL A 83 -11.14 8.79 -14.87
C VAL A 83 -10.48 8.88 -16.24
N LYS A 84 -10.70 7.86 -17.09
CA LYS A 84 -10.18 7.80 -18.45
C LYS A 84 -10.62 9.00 -19.27
N ALA A 85 -11.92 9.33 -19.24
CA ALA A 85 -12.48 10.47 -19.95
C ALA A 85 -11.97 11.81 -19.41
N LYS A 86 -11.87 11.97 -18.08
CA LYS A 86 -11.43 13.23 -17.45
C LYS A 86 -9.99 13.59 -17.77
N TYR A 87 -9.11 12.59 -17.81
CA TYR A 87 -7.67 12.80 -17.98
C TYR A 87 -7.14 12.37 -19.35
N ASN A 88 -8.02 11.91 -20.24
CA ASN A 88 -7.70 11.41 -21.58
C ASN A 88 -6.59 10.35 -21.58
N LEU A 89 -6.73 9.35 -20.69
CA LEU A 89 -5.73 8.30 -20.47
C LEU A 89 -5.94 7.10 -21.37
N LYS A 90 -4.85 6.37 -21.60
CA LYS A 90 -4.89 5.01 -22.15
C LYS A 90 -5.24 3.99 -21.07
N ASP A 91 -5.59 2.78 -21.49
CA ASP A 91 -6.01 1.71 -20.57
C ASP A 91 -4.87 1.19 -19.68
N ASP A 92 -3.63 1.20 -20.17
CA ASP A 92 -2.42 0.86 -19.43
C ASP A 92 -2.07 1.91 -18.37
N GLU A 93 -2.28 3.19 -18.68
CA GLU A 93 -2.07 4.31 -17.75
C GLU A 93 -3.11 4.33 -16.62
N LEU A 94 -4.32 3.85 -16.88
CA LEU A 94 -5.44 3.89 -15.95
C LEU A 94 -5.18 3.07 -14.68
N ALA A 95 -4.43 1.97 -14.79
CA ALA A 95 -4.07 1.11 -13.66
C ALA A 95 -3.25 1.83 -12.58
N TYR A 96 -2.53 2.90 -12.94
CA TYR A 96 -1.77 3.72 -11.99
C TYR A 96 -2.65 4.66 -11.16
N LEU A 97 -3.82 5.04 -11.67
CA LEU A 97 -4.72 5.98 -11.01
C LEU A 97 -5.94 5.31 -10.37
N VAL A 98 -6.41 4.18 -10.91
CA VAL A 98 -7.56 3.44 -10.39
C VAL A 98 -7.17 2.01 -10.06
N PHE A 99 -7.15 1.70 -8.77
CA PHE A 99 -6.79 0.38 -8.26
C PHE A 99 -7.72 -0.02 -7.12
N ASN A 100 -7.97 -1.31 -7.02
CA ASN A 100 -8.80 -1.91 -5.98
C ASN A 100 -8.12 -3.19 -5.48
N GLY A 101 -8.57 -3.67 -4.33
CA GLY A 101 -8.08 -4.90 -3.76
C GLY A 101 -8.66 -5.15 -2.39
N GLU A 102 -7.98 -6.00 -1.64
CA GLU A 102 -8.39 -6.41 -0.32
C GLU A 102 -7.33 -6.00 0.69
N VAL A 103 -7.77 -5.48 1.83
CA VAL A 103 -6.93 -5.31 3.00
C VAL A 103 -7.44 -6.23 4.10
N MET A 104 -6.52 -7.03 4.63
CA MET A 104 -6.79 -7.92 5.74
C MET A 104 -5.98 -7.44 6.93
N ASN A 105 -6.66 -7.28 8.07
CA ASN A 105 -5.99 -7.01 9.33
C ASN A 105 -6.35 -8.11 10.32
N GLN A 106 -5.32 -8.74 10.87
CA GLN A 106 -5.41 -9.63 12.00
C GLN A 106 -4.30 -9.21 12.96
N ALA A 107 -4.68 -8.49 14.02
CA ALA A 107 -3.73 -7.88 14.94
C ALA A 107 -3.09 -8.91 15.89
N TYR A 108 -3.75 -10.07 16.06
CA TYR A 108 -3.24 -11.17 16.85
C TYR A 108 -3.58 -12.52 16.20
N SER A 109 -2.63 -13.47 16.22
CA SER A 109 -2.85 -14.82 15.69
C SER A 109 -2.35 -15.88 16.65
N THR A 110 -3.27 -16.64 17.22
CA THR A 110 -2.96 -17.79 18.10
C THR A 110 -2.24 -18.94 17.37
N GLN A 111 -2.16 -18.91 16.03
CA GLN A 111 -1.42 -19.94 15.26
C GLN A 111 0.02 -19.52 14.92
N LYS A 112 0.29 -18.22 14.80
CA LYS A 112 1.60 -17.70 14.37
C LYS A 112 2.36 -16.96 15.47
N GLU A 113 1.64 -16.33 16.40
CA GLU A 113 2.19 -15.35 17.35
C GLU A 113 1.57 -15.55 18.75
N GLN A 114 1.66 -16.77 19.29
CA GLN A 114 1.16 -17.04 20.64
C GLN A 114 1.94 -16.27 21.71
N ILE A 115 1.20 -15.70 22.65
CA ILE A 115 1.75 -15.07 23.85
C ILE A 115 1.26 -15.91 25.01
N ASN A 116 2.18 -16.68 25.59
CA ASN A 116 1.89 -17.63 26.63
C ASN A 116 2.06 -17.01 28.03
N ILE A 117 1.06 -17.19 28.89
CA ILE A 117 1.05 -16.76 30.28
C ILE A 117 1.32 -17.97 31.18
N LEU A 118 2.41 -17.92 31.94
CA LEU A 118 2.75 -18.92 32.96
C LEU A 118 2.11 -18.54 34.30
N TYR A 119 1.21 -19.39 34.78
CA TYR A 119 0.54 -19.24 36.07
C TYR A 119 1.36 -19.83 37.21
N LYS A 120 1.05 -19.43 38.45
CA LYS A 120 1.74 -19.91 39.67
C LYS A 120 1.60 -21.43 39.89
N ASN A 121 0.52 -22.04 39.39
CA ASN A 121 0.30 -23.48 39.39
C ASN A 121 1.13 -24.22 38.30
N LYS A 122 2.02 -23.50 37.59
CA LYS A 122 2.83 -23.96 36.45
C LYS A 122 2.03 -24.25 35.18
N GLU A 123 0.76 -23.91 35.13
CA GLU A 123 -0.04 -23.99 33.92
C GLU A 123 0.34 -22.87 32.94
N ILE A 124 0.34 -23.19 31.65
CA ILE A 124 0.59 -22.23 30.58
C ILE A 124 -0.70 -22.08 29.77
N ARG A 125 -1.18 -20.85 29.59
CA ARG A 125 -2.33 -20.56 28.71
C ARG A 125 -2.00 -19.41 27.76
N ASP A 126 -2.62 -19.41 26.59
CA ASP A 126 -2.51 -18.30 25.65
C ASP A 126 -3.18 -17.05 26.24
N ILE A 127 -2.66 -15.86 25.90
CA ILE A 127 -3.18 -14.59 26.39
C ILE A 127 -4.65 -14.35 26.03
N ALA A 128 -5.12 -14.89 24.90
CA ALA A 128 -6.52 -14.82 24.49
C ALA A 128 -7.44 -15.63 25.42
N ASP A 129 -6.95 -16.76 25.95
CA ASP A 129 -7.69 -17.63 26.88
C ASP A 129 -7.49 -17.23 28.34
N ALA A 130 -6.35 -16.60 28.64
CA ALA A 130 -5.94 -16.18 29.98
C ALA A 130 -6.56 -14.84 30.41
N SER A 131 -7.03 -14.03 29.45
CA SER A 131 -7.53 -12.68 29.69
C SER A 131 -9.05 -12.61 29.61
N ASP A 132 -9.68 -12.07 30.65
CA ASP A 132 -11.11 -11.70 30.63
C ASP A 132 -11.40 -10.46 29.73
N ASN A 133 -10.37 -9.93 29.05
CA ASN A 133 -10.50 -8.75 28.22
C ASN A 133 -10.99 -9.12 26.80
N LEU A 134 -12.28 -8.88 26.55
CA LEU A 134 -12.96 -8.99 25.25
C LEU A 134 -12.19 -8.34 24.07
N SER A 135 -11.29 -7.39 24.35
CA SER A 135 -10.45 -6.74 23.33
C SER A 135 -9.46 -7.71 22.68
N ILE A 136 -8.89 -8.66 23.42
CA ILE A 136 -7.88 -9.59 22.87
C ILE A 136 -8.53 -10.59 21.91
N GLU A 137 -9.73 -11.07 22.24
CA GLU A 137 -10.50 -11.92 21.34
C GLU A 137 -10.91 -11.16 20.06
N ALA A 138 -11.27 -9.88 20.16
CA ALA A 138 -11.59 -9.05 19.01
C ALA A 138 -10.37 -8.78 18.09
N LEU A 139 -9.17 -8.63 18.66
CA LEU A 139 -7.92 -8.44 17.92
C LEU A 139 -7.49 -9.70 17.14
N SER A 140 -7.94 -10.87 17.61
CA SER A 140 -7.70 -12.16 16.95
C SER A 140 -8.54 -12.37 15.70
N LYS A 141 -9.65 -11.64 15.56
CA LYS A 141 -10.58 -11.80 14.42
C LYS A 141 -9.99 -11.16 13.18
N LEU A 142 -9.94 -11.93 12.09
CA LEU A 142 -9.56 -11.44 10.78
C LEU A 142 -10.61 -10.44 10.28
N VAL A 143 -10.21 -9.18 10.13
CA VAL A 143 -11.03 -8.15 9.50
C VAL A 143 -10.59 -8.02 8.06
N LYS A 144 -11.43 -8.48 7.14
CA LYS A 144 -11.27 -8.29 5.70
C LYS A 144 -12.11 -7.08 5.25
N LYS A 145 -11.51 -6.19 4.47
CA LYS A 145 -12.19 -5.07 3.80
C LYS A 145 -11.76 -5.04 2.34
N HIS A 146 -12.70 -4.73 1.46
CA HIS A 146 -12.42 -4.43 0.06
C HIS A 146 -12.24 -2.92 -0.07
N PHE A 147 -11.24 -2.50 -0.84
CA PHE A 147 -10.95 -1.10 -1.08
C PHE A 147 -10.91 -0.77 -2.57
N ILE A 148 -11.24 0.47 -2.90
CA ILE A 148 -10.97 1.07 -4.21
C ILE A 148 -10.40 2.48 -4.01
N CYS A 149 -9.38 2.80 -4.81
CA CYS A 149 -8.66 4.05 -4.81
C CYS A 149 -8.76 4.70 -6.19
N TYR A 150 -9.07 6.00 -6.23
CA TYR A 150 -9.17 6.78 -7.47
C TYR A 150 -9.03 8.29 -7.21
N PRO A 151 -8.76 9.14 -8.24
CA PRO A 151 -8.71 10.59 -8.10
C PRO A 151 -9.96 11.20 -7.45
N LYS A 152 -9.80 12.07 -6.44
CA LYS A 152 -10.92 12.67 -5.66
C LYS A 152 -11.92 13.46 -6.50
N ASN A 153 -11.48 14.06 -7.59
CA ASN A 153 -12.31 14.94 -8.42
C ASN A 153 -13.25 14.15 -9.35
N ILE A 154 -13.44 12.86 -9.08
CA ILE A 154 -14.38 11.97 -9.76
C ILE A 154 -15.53 11.74 -8.76
N GLU A 155 -16.60 12.50 -8.94
CA GLU A 155 -17.82 12.29 -8.15
C GLU A 155 -18.73 11.29 -8.86
N TYR A 156 -19.43 10.49 -8.04
CA TYR A 156 -20.35 9.48 -8.53
C TYR A 156 -21.68 10.12 -8.86
#